data_AF-W7Z654-F1
#
_entry.id   AF-W7Z654-F1
#
_cell.length_a   1.000
_cell.length_b   1.000
_cell.length_c   1.000
_cell.angle_alpha   90.00
_cell.angle_beta   90.00
_cell.angle_gamma   90.00
#
_symmetry.space_group_name_H-M   'P 1'
#
loop_
_entity.id
_entity.type
_entity.pdbx_description
1 polymer ?
#
loop_
_entity_poly.entity_id
_entity_poly.type
_entity_poly.pdbx_seq_one_letter_code
_entity_poly.pdbx_strand_id
1 'polypeptide(L)'
;MNDSTQPKIQQQMYTRERHGIFRSTEGFDTIAKSAGLDHSFVKKVLHPFCQYDAPAELTARGEKEASLYPEALLLFHAENGETILGRSTYQPADFTGLRSAFFTHNYVVPAQYADEPATDYKHWLNAVFEDHYDIEHGTEIPEITAIPVRENAATPVHAQALLAELHISEQIFKQLLYAAMTSVAGKKKVYIVLDVLVEQSAEKAKQLLEVLFASLPYELRRQLGFLTYAKEPHSKKGVHLMFVEKGSYV
;
A
#
# COMPACT_ATOMS: atom_id res chain seq x y z
N MET A 1 25.85 30.43 0.35
CA MET A 1 24.67 29.81 -0.29
C MET A 1 24.59 28.41 0.28
N ASN A 2 23.67 28.17 1.23
CA ASN A 2 23.44 26.82 1.71
C ASN A 2 22.71 26.08 0.59
N ASP A 3 23.41 25.13 -0.01
CA ASP A 3 22.81 24.14 -0.89
C ASP A 3 21.93 23.25 -0.01
N SER A 4 20.68 23.67 0.21
CA SER A 4 19.71 22.84 0.92
C SER A 4 19.36 21.69 -0.01
N THR A 5 20.15 20.62 0.07
CA THR A 5 19.85 19.34 -0.59
C THR A 5 18.39 19.00 -0.33
N GLN A 6 17.59 18.92 -1.40
CA GLN A 6 16.19 18.53 -1.28
C GLN A 6 16.11 17.23 -0.46
N PRO A 7 15.18 17.15 0.51
CA PRO A 7 15.03 15.93 1.32
C PRO A 7 14.73 14.77 0.37
N LYS A 8 15.40 13.63 0.53
CA LYS A 8 15.18 12.48 -0.38
C LYS A 8 14.14 11.53 0.18
N ILE A 9 13.44 10.85 -0.73
CA ILE A 9 12.51 9.76 -0.41
C ILE A 9 13.33 8.56 0.04
N GLN A 10 13.00 8.05 1.23
CA GLN A 10 13.66 6.91 1.82
C GLN A 10 12.92 5.63 1.44
N GLN A 11 13.63 4.50 1.47
CA GLN A 11 13.10 3.19 1.11
C GLN A 11 13.31 2.17 2.23
N GLN A 12 12.43 1.17 2.30
CA GLN A 12 12.54 0.01 3.17
C GLN A 12 11.99 -1.24 2.47
N MET A 13 12.76 -2.33 2.52
CA MET A 13 12.36 -3.66 2.07
C MET A 13 12.25 -4.61 3.25
N TYR A 14 11.16 -5.36 3.30
CA TYR A 14 10.81 -6.24 4.42
C TYR A 14 10.27 -7.56 3.90
N THR A 15 10.84 -8.66 4.37
CA THR A 15 10.34 -10.01 4.10
C THR A 15 10.94 -10.94 5.16
N ARG A 16 10.60 -12.22 5.06
CA ARG A 16 11.23 -13.28 5.83
C ARG A 16 12.53 -13.68 5.15
N GLU A 17 13.64 -13.45 5.83
CA GLU A 17 14.97 -13.83 5.37
C GLU A 17 15.82 -14.47 6.47
N ARG A 18 16.93 -15.09 6.07
CA ARG A 18 17.90 -15.67 7.00
C ARG A 18 18.58 -14.62 7.88
N HIS A 19 18.75 -13.41 7.35
CA HIS A 19 19.39 -12.28 8.03
C HIS A 19 18.56 -11.00 7.85
N GLY A 20 18.27 -10.31 8.95
CA GLY A 20 17.61 -9.00 8.95
C GLY A 20 18.51 -7.92 9.55
N ILE A 21 18.20 -6.65 9.28
CA ILE A 21 18.95 -5.50 9.81
C ILE A 21 18.79 -5.40 11.34
N PHE A 22 17.65 -5.82 11.89
CA PHE A 22 17.34 -5.65 13.30
C PHE A 22 17.33 -6.95 14.11
N ARG A 23 17.48 -8.11 13.46
CA ARG A 23 17.53 -9.43 14.10
C ARG A 23 18.54 -10.34 13.41
N SER A 24 19.24 -11.13 14.22
CA SER A 24 20.20 -12.15 13.78
C SER A 24 19.60 -13.55 13.67
N THR A 25 18.28 -13.70 13.81
CA THR A 25 17.54 -14.98 13.79
C THR A 25 16.44 -14.95 12.75
N GLU A 26 16.11 -16.10 12.19
CA GLU A 26 15.06 -16.28 11.18
C GLU A 26 13.73 -15.63 11.60
N GLY A 27 13.15 -14.86 10.69
CA GLY A 27 11.88 -14.18 10.91
C GLY A 27 11.64 -13.10 9.87
N PHE A 28 10.45 -12.51 9.92
CA PHE A 28 10.18 -11.30 9.15
C PHE A 28 10.92 -10.12 9.77
N ASP A 29 11.67 -9.40 8.96
CA ASP A 29 12.37 -8.19 9.37
C ASP A 29 12.65 -7.29 8.15
N THR A 30 13.13 -6.07 8.42
CA THR A 30 13.72 -5.25 7.36
C THR A 30 15.02 -5.89 6.90
N ILE A 31 15.15 -6.12 5.59
CA ILE A 31 16.33 -6.71 4.96
C ILE A 31 17.21 -5.67 4.28
N ALA A 32 16.61 -4.58 3.82
CA ALA A 32 17.29 -3.44 3.22
C ALA A 32 16.55 -2.14 3.59
N LYS A 33 17.28 -1.05 3.81
CA LYS A 33 16.68 0.29 3.96
C LYS A 33 17.64 1.40 3.53
N SER A 34 17.12 2.58 3.29
CA SER A 34 17.96 3.76 3.09
C SER A 34 18.75 4.12 4.34
N ALA A 35 19.95 4.68 4.14
CA ALA A 35 20.85 5.10 5.20
C ALA A 35 20.18 6.12 6.14
N GLY A 36 19.50 7.12 5.57
CA GLY A 36 18.80 8.17 6.31
C GLY A 36 17.55 7.71 7.08
N LEU A 37 17.07 6.48 6.87
CA LEU A 37 15.84 6.01 7.50
C LEU A 37 16.07 5.55 8.95
N ASP A 38 15.52 6.28 9.92
CA ASP A 38 15.72 6.01 11.35
C ASP A 38 15.19 4.62 11.78
N HIS A 39 15.98 3.92 12.59
CA HIS A 39 15.66 2.56 13.05
C HIS A 39 14.40 2.52 13.92
N SER A 40 14.20 3.54 14.76
CA SER A 40 13.03 3.61 15.63
C SER A 40 11.76 3.91 14.82
N PHE A 41 11.86 4.73 13.78
CA PHE A 41 10.81 4.97 12.82
C PHE A 41 10.40 3.69 12.11
N VAL A 42 11.35 2.91 11.57
CA VAL A 42 11.05 1.63 10.92
C VAL A 42 10.28 0.70 11.86
N LYS A 43 10.76 0.50 13.08
CA LYS A 43 10.13 -0.42 14.04
C LYS A 43 8.77 0.05 14.55
N LYS A 44 8.59 1.36 14.78
CA LYS A 44 7.36 1.91 15.39
C LYS A 44 6.29 2.30 14.37
N VAL A 45 6.72 2.71 13.18
CA VAL A 45 5.84 3.29 12.15
C VAL A 45 5.65 2.33 10.98
N LEU A 46 6.71 1.71 10.45
CA LEU A 46 6.59 0.88 9.24
C LEU A 46 6.24 -0.59 9.53
N HIS A 47 6.96 -1.23 10.46
CA HIS A 47 6.74 -2.64 10.82
C HIS A 47 5.28 -2.99 11.16
N PRO A 48 4.51 -2.16 11.88
CA PRO A 48 3.10 -2.45 12.15
C PRO A 48 2.22 -2.55 10.89
N PHE A 49 2.69 -2.10 9.74
CA PHE A 49 1.98 -2.18 8.45
C PHE A 49 2.62 -3.16 7.48
N CYS A 50 3.79 -3.73 7.80
CA CYS A 50 4.43 -4.79 7.03
C CYS A 50 3.76 -6.13 7.35
N GLN A 51 2.57 -6.33 6.79
CA GLN A 51 1.76 -7.53 6.96
C GLN A 51 1.02 -7.84 5.67
N TYR A 52 0.81 -9.12 5.42
CA TYR A 52 -0.01 -9.62 4.33
C TYR A 52 -0.51 -11.00 4.68
N ASP A 53 -1.84 -11.16 4.67
CA ASP A 53 -2.49 -12.44 4.82
C ASP A 53 -3.05 -12.86 3.47
N ALA A 54 -2.66 -14.05 3.01
CA ALA A 54 -3.14 -14.60 1.74
C ALA A 54 -4.67 -14.78 1.75
N PRO A 55 -5.36 -14.54 0.62
CA PRO A 55 -6.80 -14.73 0.57
C PRO A 55 -7.22 -16.16 0.87
N ALA A 56 -8.34 -16.31 1.57
CA ALA A 56 -8.83 -17.62 1.98
C ALA A 56 -9.13 -18.51 0.77
N GLU A 57 -9.73 -17.95 -0.28
CA GLU A 57 -10.06 -18.67 -1.51
C GLU A 57 -8.83 -19.22 -2.24
N LEU A 58 -7.81 -18.39 -2.44
CA LEU A 58 -6.55 -18.78 -3.10
C LEU A 58 -5.78 -19.82 -2.27
N THR A 59 -5.78 -19.64 -0.95
CA THR A 59 -5.16 -20.60 -0.02
C THR A 59 -5.86 -21.95 -0.06
N ALA A 60 -7.21 -21.96 -0.07
CA ALA A 60 -8.01 -23.18 -0.06
C ALA A 60 -7.82 -24.04 -1.31
N ARG A 61 -7.60 -23.42 -2.48
CA ARG A 61 -7.31 -24.13 -3.73
C ARG A 61 -5.83 -24.52 -3.90
N GLY A 62 -4.96 -24.14 -2.96
CA GLY A 62 -3.53 -24.40 -3.03
C GLY A 62 -2.84 -23.64 -4.17
N GLU A 63 -3.31 -22.42 -4.48
CA GLU A 63 -2.76 -21.60 -5.55
C GLU A 63 -1.30 -21.26 -5.30
N LYS A 64 -0.44 -21.47 -6.30
CA LYS A 64 1.00 -21.19 -6.21
C LYS A 64 1.43 -20.04 -7.11
N GLU A 65 0.60 -19.64 -8.06
CA GLU A 65 0.92 -18.55 -8.96
C GLU A 65 0.77 -17.20 -8.25
N ALA A 66 1.91 -16.59 -7.91
CA ALA A 66 1.98 -15.40 -7.08
C ALA A 66 1.24 -14.20 -7.69
N SER A 67 1.21 -14.08 -9.01
CA SER A 67 0.55 -13.01 -9.75
C SER A 67 -0.98 -13.00 -9.60
N LEU A 68 -1.58 -14.11 -9.15
CA LEU A 68 -3.02 -14.20 -8.86
C LEU A 68 -3.38 -13.65 -7.48
N TYR A 69 -2.39 -13.48 -6.59
CA TYR A 69 -2.63 -12.93 -5.26
C TYR A 69 -2.73 -11.40 -5.33
N PRO A 70 -3.76 -10.80 -4.72
CA PRO A 70 -3.95 -9.35 -4.79
C PRO A 70 -2.80 -8.63 -4.10
N GLU A 71 -2.21 -7.63 -4.77
CA GLU A 71 -1.22 -6.75 -4.15
C GLU A 71 -1.91 -5.82 -3.12
N ALA A 72 -1.34 -5.71 -1.92
CA ALA A 72 -1.82 -4.78 -0.91
C ALA A 72 -1.05 -3.45 -1.02
N LEU A 73 -1.60 -2.49 -1.76
CA LEU A 73 -1.12 -1.11 -1.81
C LEU A 73 -1.66 -0.35 -0.61
N LEU A 74 -0.75 0.26 0.15
CA LEU A 74 -1.00 1.00 1.37
C LEU A 74 -0.56 2.45 1.19
N LEU A 75 -1.40 3.38 1.61
CA LEU A 75 -0.99 4.76 1.81
C LEU A 75 -1.49 5.26 3.16
N PHE A 76 -0.62 5.91 3.93
CA PHE A 76 -1.03 6.66 5.12
C PHE A 76 -0.08 7.81 5.41
N HIS A 77 -0.55 8.79 6.18
CA HIS A 77 0.26 9.91 6.65
C HIS A 77 0.61 9.69 8.12
N ALA A 78 1.90 9.73 8.43
CA ALA A 78 2.41 9.63 9.79
C ALA A 78 2.21 10.95 10.55
N GLU A 79 2.34 10.90 11.87
CA GLU A 79 2.10 12.08 12.74
C GLU A 79 3.11 13.21 12.53
N ASN A 80 4.29 12.88 12.00
CA ASN A 80 5.32 13.85 11.62
C ASN A 80 5.07 14.49 10.24
N GLY A 81 3.96 14.16 9.58
CA GLY A 81 3.59 14.67 8.26
C GLY A 81 4.21 13.93 7.08
N GLU A 82 5.05 12.91 7.32
CA GLU A 82 5.57 12.07 6.25
C GLU A 82 4.45 11.21 5.66
N THR A 83 4.54 10.95 4.35
CA THR A 83 3.62 10.04 3.67
C THR A 83 4.32 8.72 3.43
N ILE A 84 3.67 7.64 3.84
CA ILE A 84 4.17 6.28 3.66
C ILE A 84 3.33 5.64 2.56
N LEU A 85 4.02 5.19 1.52
CA LEU A 85 3.44 4.46 0.40
C LEU A 85 4.10 3.08 0.36
N GLY A 86 3.32 2.02 0.57
CA GLY A 86 3.81 0.66 0.69
C GLY A 86 3.10 -0.30 -0.25
N ARG A 87 3.78 -1.34 -0.69
CA ARG A 87 3.16 -2.47 -1.38
C ARG A 87 3.61 -3.78 -0.75
N SER A 88 2.66 -4.60 -0.34
CA SER A 88 2.91 -5.99 0.06
C SER A 88 2.42 -6.97 -1.00
N THR A 89 3.22 -7.97 -1.33
CA THR A 89 2.91 -9.02 -2.31
C THR A 89 3.15 -10.40 -1.73
N TYR A 90 2.34 -11.37 -2.15
CA TYR A 90 2.51 -12.77 -1.76
C TYR A 90 3.79 -13.36 -2.36
N GLN A 91 4.53 -14.13 -1.56
CA GLN A 91 5.64 -14.95 -2.03
C GLN A 91 5.30 -16.42 -1.80
N PRO A 92 5.29 -17.27 -2.87
CA PRO A 92 4.92 -18.68 -2.74
C PRO A 92 5.93 -19.47 -1.91
N ALA A 93 7.16 -18.98 -1.81
CA ALA A 93 8.21 -19.57 -1.00
C ALA A 93 9.11 -18.49 -0.37
N ASP A 94 9.53 -18.70 0.87
CA ASP A 94 10.59 -17.95 1.54
C ASP A 94 11.98 -18.45 1.13
N PHE A 95 13.03 -17.90 1.75
CA PHE A 95 14.43 -18.29 1.49
C PHE A 95 14.73 -19.79 1.70
N THR A 96 13.88 -20.52 2.45
CA THR A 96 14.04 -21.97 2.64
C THR A 96 13.35 -22.79 1.55
N GLY A 97 12.43 -22.19 0.81
CA GLY A 97 11.59 -22.89 -0.16
C GLY A 97 10.43 -23.67 0.46
N LEU A 98 10.30 -23.69 1.79
CA LEU A 98 9.39 -24.61 2.50
C LEU A 98 8.05 -23.99 2.89
N ARG A 99 7.96 -22.66 2.93
CA ARG A 99 6.79 -21.93 3.43
C ARG A 99 6.56 -20.71 2.57
N SER A 100 5.30 -20.32 2.40
CA SER A 100 4.99 -19.03 1.80
C SER A 100 5.40 -17.87 2.73
N ALA A 101 5.58 -16.70 2.14
CA ALA A 101 5.91 -15.45 2.80
C ALA A 101 5.21 -14.29 2.08
N PHE A 102 5.63 -13.07 2.41
CA PHE A 102 5.28 -11.87 1.66
C PHE A 102 6.47 -10.93 1.62
N PHE A 103 6.52 -10.10 0.59
CA PHE A 103 7.49 -9.03 0.46
C PHE A 103 6.79 -7.68 0.54
N THR A 104 7.34 -6.77 1.33
CA THR A 104 6.87 -5.39 1.43
C THR A 104 7.97 -4.44 1.01
N HIS A 105 7.66 -3.54 0.07
CA HIS A 105 8.47 -2.38 -0.25
C HIS A 105 7.74 -1.10 0.15
N ASN A 106 8.39 -0.26 0.96
CA ASN A 106 7.86 1.01 1.42
C ASN A 106 8.71 2.18 0.94
N TYR A 107 8.05 3.22 0.46
CA TYR A 107 8.59 4.56 0.31
C TYR A 107 8.15 5.44 1.49
N VAL A 108 9.09 6.22 2.04
CA VAL A 108 8.82 7.26 3.03
C VAL A 108 9.09 8.61 2.39
N VAL A 109 8.01 9.30 2.06
CA VAL A 109 8.01 10.58 1.38
C VAL A 109 8.03 11.70 2.43
N PRO A 110 9.07 12.56 2.42
CA PRO A 110 9.20 13.66 3.37
C PRO A 110 8.01 14.63 3.31
N ALA A 111 7.63 15.21 4.45
CA ALA A 111 6.49 16.13 4.56
C ALA A 111 6.59 17.36 3.61
N GLN A 112 7.80 17.74 3.22
CA GLN A 112 8.07 18.85 2.30
C GLN A 112 7.53 18.61 0.89
N TYR A 113 7.28 17.35 0.50
CA TYR A 113 6.69 17.01 -0.80
C TYR A 113 5.17 17.16 -0.84
N ALA A 114 4.50 17.47 0.27
CA ALA A 114 3.03 17.39 0.36
C ALA A 114 2.25 18.28 -0.65
N ASP A 115 2.92 19.24 -1.30
CA ASP A 115 2.35 20.12 -2.32
C ASP A 115 2.99 19.93 -3.72
N GLU A 116 3.90 18.97 -3.87
CA GLU A 116 4.58 18.67 -5.14
C GLU A 116 3.66 17.86 -6.08
N PRO A 117 3.65 18.11 -7.41
CA PRO A 117 2.84 17.35 -8.37
C PRO A 117 3.10 15.83 -8.34
N ALA A 118 4.33 15.43 -7.99
CA ALA A 118 4.71 14.03 -7.81
C ALA A 118 3.97 13.32 -6.66
N THR A 119 3.24 14.07 -5.83
CA THR A 119 2.39 13.55 -4.74
C THR A 119 0.90 13.53 -5.07
N ASP A 120 0.55 13.78 -6.34
CA ASP A 120 -0.81 13.54 -6.82
C ASP A 120 -1.19 12.06 -6.66
N TYR A 121 -2.44 11.82 -6.27
CA TYR A 121 -2.95 10.47 -5.99
C TYR A 121 -2.77 9.50 -7.16
N LYS A 122 -2.74 9.97 -8.41
CA LYS A 122 -2.46 9.12 -9.58
C LYS A 122 -1.04 8.56 -9.56
N HIS A 123 -0.07 9.32 -9.07
CA HIS A 123 1.31 8.84 -8.91
C HIS A 123 1.37 7.76 -7.82
N TRP A 124 0.66 7.95 -6.71
CA TRP A 124 0.57 6.95 -5.63
C TRP A 124 -0.06 5.64 -6.09
N LEU A 125 -1.17 5.72 -6.82
CA LEU A 125 -1.88 4.53 -7.32
C LEU A 125 -1.09 3.77 -8.40
N ASN A 126 -0.20 4.46 -9.13
CA ASN A 126 0.59 3.89 -10.23
C ASN A 126 2.09 3.76 -9.91
N ALA A 127 2.46 3.90 -8.63
CA ALA A 127 3.83 3.73 -8.19
C ALA A 127 4.36 2.32 -8.51
N VAL A 128 5.63 2.26 -8.90
CA VAL A 128 6.37 1.01 -9.13
C VAL A 128 7.10 0.64 -7.86
N PHE A 129 7.12 -0.64 -7.54
CA PHE A 129 7.80 -1.18 -6.39
C PHE A 129 8.54 -2.45 -6.80
N GLU A 130 9.60 -2.77 -6.06
CA GLU A 130 10.24 -4.07 -6.12
C GLU A 130 9.34 -5.17 -5.54
N ASP A 131 9.45 -6.38 -6.08
CA ASP A 131 8.74 -7.59 -5.62
C ASP A 131 9.68 -8.60 -4.94
N HIS A 132 10.98 -8.38 -5.02
CA HIS A 132 12.03 -9.13 -4.34
C HIS A 132 13.25 -8.23 -4.09
N TYR A 133 14.19 -8.73 -3.30
CA TYR A 133 15.50 -8.08 -3.12
C TYR A 133 16.56 -9.15 -2.90
N ASP A 134 17.69 -9.02 -3.62
CA ASP A 134 18.85 -9.87 -3.41
C ASP A 134 19.69 -9.30 -2.25
N ILE A 135 19.76 -10.05 -1.15
CA ILE A 135 20.50 -9.66 0.06
C ILE A 135 22.00 -9.55 -0.17
N GLU A 136 22.54 -10.16 -1.23
CA GLU A 136 23.96 -10.05 -1.59
C GLU A 136 24.32 -8.62 -2.07
N HIS A 137 23.32 -7.80 -2.43
CA HIS A 137 23.52 -6.37 -2.70
C HIS A 137 23.73 -5.52 -1.43
N GLY A 138 23.66 -6.13 -0.24
CA GLY A 138 23.86 -5.47 1.05
C GLY A 138 22.56 -4.96 1.66
N THR A 139 22.65 -4.35 2.84
CA THR A 139 21.48 -3.93 3.64
C THR A 139 21.11 -2.46 3.46
N GLU A 140 21.87 -1.72 2.66
CA GLU A 140 21.66 -0.30 2.39
C GLU A 140 21.22 -0.11 0.94
N ILE A 141 20.06 0.53 0.75
CA ILE A 141 19.48 0.85 -0.57
C ILE A 141 19.44 2.36 -0.79
N PRO A 142 19.55 2.83 -2.05
CA PRO A 142 19.67 4.26 -2.33
C PRO A 142 18.45 5.05 -1.86
N GLU A 143 18.67 6.31 -1.51
CA GLU A 143 17.61 7.30 -1.38
C GLU A 143 17.26 7.85 -2.78
N ILE A 144 15.98 8.04 -3.06
CA ILE A 144 15.52 8.47 -4.39
C ILE A 144 14.92 9.88 -4.34
N THR A 145 14.94 10.57 -5.48
CA THR A 145 14.39 11.94 -5.59
C THR A 145 12.94 11.95 -6.06
N ALA A 146 12.47 10.85 -6.65
CA ALA A 146 11.11 10.66 -7.11
C ALA A 146 10.74 9.18 -7.06
N ILE A 147 9.49 8.87 -6.73
CA ILE A 147 8.95 7.51 -6.80
C ILE A 147 8.76 7.16 -8.29
N PRO A 148 9.29 6.01 -8.76
CA PRO A 148 9.06 5.59 -10.14
C PRO A 148 7.57 5.30 -10.35
N VAL A 149 7.02 5.77 -11.47
CA VAL A 149 5.62 5.60 -11.85
C VAL A 149 5.56 4.87 -13.17
N ARG A 150 4.56 3.99 -13.35
CA ARG A 150 4.36 3.30 -14.63
C ARG A 150 4.07 4.32 -15.75
N GLU A 151 4.96 4.40 -16.74
CA GLU A 151 4.86 5.36 -17.87
C GLU A 151 3.60 5.14 -18.74
N ASN A 152 3.10 3.90 -18.77
CA ASN A 152 1.80 3.55 -19.36
C ASN A 152 0.79 3.26 -18.24
N ALA A 153 0.53 4.25 -17.39
CA ALA A 153 -0.59 4.16 -16.45
C ALA A 153 -1.85 3.74 -17.23
N ALA A 154 -2.61 2.80 -16.68
CA ALA A 154 -3.72 2.14 -17.36
C ALA A 154 -4.66 3.15 -18.04
N THR A 155 -5.33 2.71 -19.10
CA THR A 155 -6.38 3.47 -19.81
C THR A 155 -7.23 4.26 -18.81
N PRO A 156 -7.48 5.57 -19.03
CA PRO A 156 -8.21 6.40 -18.09
C PRO A 156 -9.46 5.69 -17.58
N VAL A 157 -9.62 5.65 -16.26
CA VAL A 157 -10.76 4.97 -15.65
C VAL A 157 -12.05 5.67 -16.07
N HIS A 158 -12.86 5.00 -16.88
CA HIS A 158 -14.20 5.47 -17.22
C HIS A 158 -15.13 5.28 -16.03
N ALA A 159 -15.27 6.33 -15.20
CA ALA A 159 -15.96 6.26 -13.92
C ALA A 159 -17.34 5.60 -13.99
N GLN A 160 -18.21 5.97 -14.94
CA GLN A 160 -19.53 5.35 -15.04
C GLN A 160 -19.47 3.84 -15.37
N ALA A 161 -18.54 3.43 -16.25
CA ALA A 161 -18.38 2.04 -16.64
C ALA A 161 -17.85 1.20 -15.47
N LEU A 162 -16.85 1.72 -14.74
CA LEU A 162 -16.30 1.05 -13.55
C LEU A 162 -17.37 0.92 -12.47
N LEU A 163 -18.11 1.98 -12.15
CA LEU A 163 -19.15 1.91 -11.12
C LEU A 163 -20.25 0.92 -11.49
N ALA A 164 -20.63 0.84 -12.77
CA ALA A 164 -21.57 -0.17 -13.25
C ALA A 164 -21.01 -1.61 -13.12
N GLU A 165 -19.75 -1.82 -13.48
CA GLU A 165 -19.05 -3.11 -13.35
C GLU A 165 -18.97 -3.57 -11.88
N LEU A 166 -18.72 -2.65 -10.95
CA LEU A 166 -18.66 -2.92 -9.51
C LEU A 166 -20.04 -2.97 -8.84
N HIS A 167 -21.13 -2.86 -9.61
CA HIS A 167 -22.50 -2.79 -9.11
C HIS A 167 -22.73 -1.64 -8.11
N ILE A 168 -21.98 -0.54 -8.24
CA ILE A 168 -22.09 0.66 -7.42
C ILE A 168 -23.04 1.65 -8.10
N SER A 169 -24.25 1.79 -7.56
CA SER A 169 -25.20 2.83 -8.00
C SER A 169 -24.73 4.23 -7.58
N GLU A 170 -25.32 5.27 -8.19
CA GLU A 170 -25.05 6.67 -7.79
C GLU A 170 -25.31 6.91 -6.29
N GLN A 171 -26.35 6.28 -5.74
CA GLN A 171 -26.67 6.39 -4.31
C GLN A 171 -25.56 5.77 -3.45
N ILE A 172 -25.11 4.56 -3.78
CA ILE A 172 -24.03 3.88 -3.05
C ILE A 172 -22.74 4.69 -3.19
N PHE A 173 -22.43 5.21 -4.38
CA PHE A 173 -21.25 6.03 -4.61
C PHE A 173 -21.25 7.30 -3.75
N LYS A 174 -22.38 8.03 -3.68
CA LYS A 174 -22.51 9.21 -2.81
C LYS A 174 -22.33 8.86 -1.33
N GLN A 175 -22.89 7.73 -0.89
CA GLN A 175 -22.69 7.24 0.47
C GLN A 175 -21.23 6.90 0.75
N LEU A 176 -20.55 6.26 -0.20
CA LEU A 176 -19.12 5.93 -0.09
C LEU A 176 -18.26 7.20 -0.04
N LEU A 177 -18.54 8.19 -0.89
CA LEU A 177 -17.85 9.48 -0.87
C LEU A 177 -18.04 10.20 0.47
N TYR A 178 -19.27 10.23 0.98
CA TYR A 178 -19.56 10.78 2.30
C TYR A 178 -18.86 10.02 3.43
N ALA A 179 -18.83 8.68 3.36
CA ALA A 179 -18.12 7.84 4.31
C ALA A 179 -16.61 8.12 4.27
N ALA A 180 -16.01 8.32 3.10
CA ALA A 180 -14.61 8.68 2.96
C ALA A 180 -14.31 10.05 3.58
N MET A 181 -15.14 11.06 3.29
CA MET A 181 -14.97 12.41 3.87
C MET A 181 -15.09 12.39 5.41
N THR A 182 -16.08 11.66 5.93
CA THR A 182 -16.29 11.55 7.39
C THR A 182 -15.24 10.68 8.09
N SER A 183 -14.67 9.71 7.39
CA SER A 183 -13.57 8.87 7.89
C SER A 183 -12.34 9.73 8.22
N VAL A 184 -11.94 10.61 7.30
CA VAL A 184 -10.84 11.56 7.48
C VAL A 184 -11.08 12.48 8.68
N ALA A 185 -12.28 13.06 8.79
CA ALA A 185 -12.60 14.01 9.87
C ALA A 185 -12.83 13.34 11.24
N GLY A 186 -13.38 12.12 11.27
CA GLY A 186 -13.97 11.51 12.46
C GLY A 186 -13.27 10.28 13.01
N LYS A 187 -12.10 9.90 12.47
CA LYS A 187 -11.34 8.67 12.82
C LYS A 187 -12.12 7.35 12.62
N LYS A 188 -13.29 7.39 11.98
CA LYS A 188 -14.03 6.17 11.61
C LYS A 188 -13.26 5.43 10.52
N LYS A 189 -13.50 4.14 10.37
CA LYS A 189 -12.89 3.31 9.32
C LYS A 189 -13.98 2.86 8.37
N VAL A 190 -13.71 2.94 7.08
CA VAL A 190 -14.62 2.44 6.04
C VAL A 190 -14.02 1.16 5.49
N TYR A 191 -14.74 0.07 5.67
CA TYR A 191 -14.39 -1.22 5.08
C TYR A 191 -15.23 -1.42 3.82
N ILE A 192 -14.57 -1.76 2.73
CA ILE A 192 -15.18 -1.85 1.39
C ILE A 192 -14.99 -3.27 0.89
N VAL A 193 -16.10 -3.95 0.59
CA VAL A 193 -16.09 -5.25 -0.09
C VAL A 193 -16.49 -5.00 -1.53
N LEU A 194 -15.69 -5.48 -2.48
CA LEU A 194 -15.99 -5.43 -3.90
C LEU A 194 -16.60 -6.77 -4.35
N ASP A 195 -17.62 -6.73 -5.19
CA ASP A 195 -18.22 -7.93 -5.76
C ASP A 195 -17.46 -8.37 -7.02
N VAL A 196 -16.22 -8.79 -6.82
CA VAL A 196 -15.29 -9.22 -7.89
C VAL A 196 -14.52 -10.46 -7.44
N LEU A 197 -13.89 -11.14 -8.39
CA LEU A 197 -12.97 -12.23 -8.09
C LEU A 197 -11.78 -11.72 -7.27
N VAL A 198 -11.26 -12.56 -6.38
CA VAL A 198 -10.21 -12.16 -5.43
C VAL A 198 -8.92 -11.72 -6.13
N GLU A 199 -8.61 -12.32 -7.28
CA GLU A 199 -7.46 -11.98 -8.13
C GLU A 199 -7.55 -10.56 -8.70
N GLN A 200 -8.78 -10.04 -8.87
CA GLN A 200 -9.04 -8.72 -9.42
C GLN A 200 -9.26 -7.66 -8.33
N SER A 201 -9.41 -8.08 -7.08
CA SER A 201 -9.84 -7.22 -5.97
C SER A 201 -8.96 -5.98 -5.77
N ALA A 202 -7.63 -6.16 -5.72
CA ALA A 202 -6.68 -5.07 -5.54
C ALA A 202 -6.69 -4.08 -6.71
N GLU A 203 -6.76 -4.56 -7.95
CA GLU A 203 -6.78 -3.72 -9.14
C GLU A 203 -8.07 -2.90 -9.21
N LYS A 204 -9.23 -3.53 -8.95
CA LYS A 204 -10.51 -2.85 -8.88
C LYS A 204 -10.61 -1.87 -7.71
N ALA A 205 -9.97 -2.16 -6.59
CA ALA A 205 -9.83 -1.24 -5.48
C ALA A 205 -9.02 0.02 -5.87
N LYS A 206 -7.90 -0.13 -6.57
CA LYS A 206 -7.11 0.99 -7.11
C LYS A 206 -7.94 1.85 -8.06
N GLN A 207 -8.67 1.23 -8.98
CA GLN A 207 -9.54 1.93 -9.93
C GLN A 207 -10.67 2.70 -9.22
N LEU A 208 -11.31 2.09 -8.21
CA LEU A 208 -12.35 2.78 -7.42
C LEU A 208 -11.77 3.94 -6.61
N LEU A 209 -10.57 3.75 -6.03
CA LEU A 209 -9.85 4.83 -5.34
C LEU A 209 -9.57 5.99 -6.30
N GLU A 210 -9.16 5.75 -7.54
CA GLU A 210 -8.94 6.81 -8.52
C GLU A 210 -10.19 7.69 -8.71
N VAL A 211 -11.36 7.06 -8.86
CA VAL A 211 -12.65 7.76 -8.99
C VAL A 211 -13.03 8.51 -7.72
N LEU A 212 -12.79 7.90 -6.54
CA LEU A 212 -13.04 8.54 -5.25
C LEU A 212 -12.15 9.77 -5.03
N PHE A 213 -10.84 9.63 -5.22
CA PHE A 213 -9.89 10.74 -5.10
C PHE A 213 -10.23 11.87 -6.08
N ALA A 214 -10.58 11.56 -7.32
CA ALA A 214 -11.02 12.55 -8.31
C ALA A 214 -12.25 13.35 -7.84
N SER A 215 -13.12 12.72 -7.04
CA SER A 215 -14.37 13.30 -6.55
C SER A 215 -14.24 14.00 -5.19
N LEU A 216 -13.14 13.81 -4.46
CA LEU A 216 -12.91 14.42 -3.15
C LEU A 216 -12.40 15.86 -3.26
N PRO A 217 -12.70 16.74 -2.29
CA PRO A 217 -12.01 18.02 -2.12
C PRO A 217 -10.50 17.82 -1.92
N TYR A 218 -9.69 18.75 -2.44
CA TYR A 218 -8.22 18.63 -2.43
C TYR A 218 -7.64 18.44 -1.02
N GLU A 219 -8.17 19.16 -0.03
CA GLU A 219 -7.72 19.10 1.35
C GLU A 219 -7.94 17.73 1.99
N LEU A 220 -8.98 17.00 1.57
CA LEU A 220 -9.27 15.66 2.05
C LEU A 220 -8.42 14.61 1.34
N ARG A 221 -8.06 14.83 0.06
CA ARG A 221 -7.15 13.94 -0.68
C ARG A 221 -5.80 13.82 0.03
N ARG A 222 -5.29 14.92 0.58
CA ARG A 222 -3.99 15.01 1.29
C ARG A 222 -3.95 14.29 2.64
N GLN A 223 -5.09 13.83 3.14
CA GLN A 223 -5.21 13.18 4.45
C GLN A 223 -5.72 11.74 4.33
N LEU A 224 -6.33 11.39 3.19
CA LEU A 224 -6.95 10.11 2.98
C LEU A 224 -5.88 9.03 2.82
N GLY A 225 -5.85 8.12 3.79
CA GLY A 225 -5.06 6.89 3.72
C GLY A 225 -5.93 5.71 3.34
N PHE A 226 -5.35 4.71 2.68
CA PHE A 226 -6.06 3.54 2.20
C PHE A 226 -5.22 2.27 2.25
N LEU A 227 -5.89 1.11 2.16
CA LEU A 227 -5.29 -0.20 1.92
C LEU A 227 -6.13 -0.95 0.89
N THR A 228 -5.56 -1.34 -0.26
CA THR A 228 -6.30 -1.94 -1.40
C THR A 228 -6.63 -3.41 -1.24
N TYR A 229 -6.04 -4.08 -0.25
CA TYR A 229 -6.39 -5.45 0.09
C TYR A 229 -6.04 -5.75 1.55
N ALA A 230 -6.97 -6.39 2.24
CA ALA A 230 -6.77 -7.07 3.50
C ALA A 230 -7.67 -8.30 3.56
N LYS A 231 -7.16 -9.39 4.11
CA LYS A 231 -7.97 -10.58 4.35
C LYS A 231 -9.13 -10.27 5.30
N GLU A 232 -8.88 -9.56 6.39
CA GLU A 232 -9.88 -9.29 7.43
C GLU A 232 -9.95 -7.81 7.85
N PRO A 233 -11.10 -7.35 8.40
CA PRO A 233 -11.19 -6.08 9.11
C PRO A 233 -10.06 -5.90 10.10
N HIS A 234 -9.43 -4.74 10.07
CA HIS A 234 -8.71 -4.29 11.24
C HIS A 234 -8.49 -2.78 11.20
N SER A 235 -8.43 -2.17 12.38
CA SER A 235 -8.18 -0.74 12.49
C SER A 235 -6.67 -0.46 12.46
N LYS A 236 -6.21 0.24 11.42
CA LYS A 236 -4.86 0.83 11.38
C LYS A 236 -4.95 2.35 11.48
N LYS A 237 -4.04 2.95 12.25
CA LYS A 237 -3.91 4.41 12.33
C LYS A 237 -3.54 4.97 10.95
N GLY A 238 -4.08 6.12 10.58
CA GLY A 238 -3.81 6.76 9.27
C GLY A 238 -4.51 6.11 8.07
N VAL A 239 -4.93 4.84 8.14
CA VAL A 239 -5.69 4.17 7.07
C VAL A 239 -7.18 4.42 7.26
N HIS A 240 -7.83 5.07 6.31
CA HIS A 240 -9.23 5.51 6.40
C HIS A 240 -10.17 4.58 5.64
N LEU A 241 -9.72 4.12 4.46
CA LEU A 241 -10.42 3.16 3.61
C LEU A 241 -9.65 1.85 3.60
N MET A 242 -10.33 0.72 3.74
CA MET A 242 -9.71 -0.59 3.65
C MET A 242 -10.59 -1.50 2.81
N PHE A 243 -10.02 -2.03 1.74
CA PHE A 243 -10.67 -3.02 0.91
C PHE A 243 -10.40 -4.40 1.49
N VAL A 244 -11.47 -5.15 1.71
CA VAL A 244 -11.45 -6.42 2.45
C VAL A 244 -12.02 -7.55 1.62
N GLU A 245 -11.49 -8.76 1.80
CA GLU A 245 -11.99 -9.97 1.12
C GLU A 245 -13.48 -10.21 1.43
N LYS A 246 -14.19 -10.78 0.46
CA LYS A 246 -15.59 -11.15 0.61
C LYS A 246 -15.72 -12.29 1.61
N GLY A 247 -16.67 -12.18 2.54
CA GLY A 247 -16.90 -13.20 3.58
C GLY A 247 -16.10 -12.97 4.88
N SER A 248 -15.32 -11.90 4.97
CA SER A 248 -14.51 -11.57 6.15
C SER A 248 -15.28 -10.90 7.29
N TYR A 249 -16.60 -10.75 7.16
CA TYR A 249 -17.52 -10.27 8.19
C TYR A 249 -18.80 -11.10 8.11
N VAL A 250 -19.31 -11.51 9.27
CA VAL A 250 -20.65 -12.10 9.46
C VAL A 250 -21.56 -11.04 10.07
#